data_AF-A0A7X6VNQ0-F1
#
_entry.id   AF-A0A7X6VNQ0-F1
#
_cell.length_a   1.000
_cell.length_b   1.000
_cell.length_c   1.000
_cell.angle_alpha   90.00
_cell.angle_beta   90.00
_cell.angle_gamma   90.00
#
_symmetry.space_group_name_H-M   'P 1'
#
loop_
_entity.id
_entity.type
_entity.pdbx_description
1 polymer ?
#
loop_
_entity_poly.entity_id
_entity_poly.type
_entity_poly.pdbx_seq_one_letter_code
_entity_poly.pdbx_strand_id
1 'polypeptide(L)'
;MNKKISILFLISAILIALSSISFQAQTKSIRVWVGAISEEKEAMEKIGANFKAETGIGVEVIQKLEIFTVPTALANNAELSDRPDIVYLQAPDIGGLIKSGFLEPIEFDESYEARFNQVAFEAFQFEGKTYGLGYSNSTSGLIYNKDIISKEELPETWDDFFELAKTLTIKDNNNNITRRGAYFNITDMWFNYPIIRHFGGYYYGQIAGGTYNPYDIGLNSSGMLNYVDQMKEMQEYGLAINNKEQKDYSLIVSDFSEGKVAMFLYGLWS
;
A
#
# COMPACT_ATOMS: atom_id res chain seq x y z
N MET A 1 17.36 -58.01 -51.63
CA MET A 1 18.33 -57.31 -50.76
C MET A 1 17.88 -55.92 -50.26
N ASN A 2 16.78 -55.34 -50.77
CA ASN A 2 16.47 -53.91 -50.54
C ASN A 2 15.58 -53.60 -49.32
N LYS A 3 14.92 -54.60 -48.69
CA LYS A 3 14.05 -54.35 -47.52
C LYS A 3 14.78 -54.30 -46.17
N LYS A 4 15.93 -54.97 -46.04
CA LYS A 4 16.71 -55.00 -44.78
C LYS A 4 17.53 -53.73 -44.56
N ILE A 5 17.95 -53.05 -45.63
CA ILE A 5 18.72 -51.80 -45.57
C ILE A 5 17.83 -50.61 -45.17
N SER A 6 16.58 -50.58 -45.63
CA SER A 6 15.61 -49.52 -45.27
C SER A 6 15.17 -49.55 -43.80
N ILE A 7 15.12 -50.74 -43.19
CA ILE A 7 14.76 -50.89 -41.76
C ILE A 7 15.90 -50.44 -40.85
N LEU A 8 17.16 -50.68 -41.23
CA LEU A 8 18.32 -50.23 -40.45
C LEU A 8 18.47 -48.70 -40.48
N PHE A 9 18.16 -48.05 -41.60
CA PHE A 9 18.17 -46.58 -41.72
C PHE A 9 17.02 -45.92 -40.94
N LEU A 10 15.85 -46.54 -40.87
CA LEU A 10 14.75 -46.03 -40.03
C LEU A 10 15.08 -46.13 -38.53
N ILE A 11 15.75 -47.21 -38.11
CA ILE A 11 16.13 -47.40 -36.70
C ILE A 11 17.23 -46.43 -36.26
N SER A 12 18.22 -46.12 -37.12
CA SER A 12 19.27 -45.15 -36.79
C SER A 12 18.75 -43.72 -36.78
N ALA A 13 17.82 -43.37 -37.68
CA ALA A 13 17.17 -42.05 -37.70
C ALA A 13 16.32 -41.80 -36.43
N ILE A 14 15.66 -42.84 -35.90
CA ILE A 14 14.90 -42.75 -34.64
C ILE A 14 15.83 -42.63 -33.43
N LEU A 15 16.97 -43.34 -33.40
CA LEU A 15 17.93 -43.21 -32.28
C LEU A 15 18.63 -41.84 -32.25
N ILE A 16 18.92 -41.24 -33.42
CA ILE A 16 19.54 -39.90 -33.49
C ILE A 16 18.52 -38.79 -33.16
N ALA A 17 17.23 -39.02 -33.45
CA ALA A 17 16.15 -38.12 -33.03
C ALA A 17 15.92 -38.16 -31.50
N LEU A 18 16.15 -39.30 -30.83
CA LEU A 18 16.02 -39.40 -29.37
C LEU A 18 17.20 -38.79 -28.59
N SER A 19 18.41 -38.70 -29.17
CA SER A 19 19.55 -38.06 -28.52
C SER A 19 19.52 -36.53 -28.55
N SER A 20 18.54 -35.93 -29.25
CA SER A 20 18.42 -34.48 -29.43
C SER A 20 17.28 -33.86 -28.63
N ILE A 21 16.51 -34.67 -27.90
CA ILE A 21 15.59 -34.15 -26.88
C ILE A 21 16.43 -33.89 -25.64
N SER A 22 17.20 -32.80 -25.69
CA SER A 22 17.56 -32.10 -24.47
C SER A 22 16.23 -31.79 -23.80
N PHE A 23 15.90 -32.56 -22.76
CA PHE A 23 14.91 -32.17 -21.77
C PHE A 23 15.50 -30.92 -21.12
N GLN A 24 15.35 -29.77 -21.77
CA GLN A 24 15.57 -28.49 -21.15
C GLN A 24 14.44 -28.43 -20.13
N ALA A 25 14.72 -28.97 -18.94
CA ALA A 25 13.91 -28.75 -17.77
C ALA A 25 13.64 -27.25 -17.80
N GLN A 26 12.40 -26.87 -18.06
CA GLN A 26 11.98 -25.49 -18.02
C GLN A 26 12.28 -25.09 -16.58
N THR A 27 13.40 -24.39 -16.39
CA THR A 27 13.84 -23.94 -15.07
C THR A 27 12.75 -23.00 -14.63
N LYS A 28 11.85 -23.52 -13.79
CA LYS A 28 10.69 -22.79 -13.30
C LYS A 28 11.24 -21.55 -12.61
N SER A 29 11.08 -20.40 -13.23
CA SER A 29 11.44 -19.12 -12.64
C SER A 29 10.41 -18.79 -11.57
N ILE A 30 10.88 -18.17 -10.49
CA ILE A 30 10.01 -17.54 -9.50
C ILE A 30 9.52 -16.22 -10.10
N ARG A 31 8.21 -16.03 -10.20
CA ARG A 31 7.62 -14.78 -10.66
C ARG A 31 7.23 -13.88 -9.50
N VAL A 32 7.73 -12.65 -9.55
CA VAL A 32 7.48 -11.63 -8.53
C VAL A 32 6.73 -10.47 -9.17
N TRP A 33 5.54 -10.17 -8.66
CA TRP A 33 4.85 -8.92 -8.99
C TRP A 33 5.27 -7.83 -8.01
N VAL A 34 5.81 -6.73 -8.52
CA VAL A 34 6.23 -5.55 -7.75
C VAL A 34 5.31 -4.38 -8.03
N GLY A 35 5.37 -3.33 -7.20
CA GLY A 35 4.57 -2.13 -7.34
C GLY A 35 4.95 -1.25 -8.54
N ALA A 36 4.38 -0.05 -8.56
CA ALA A 36 4.54 0.89 -9.68
C ALA A 36 5.91 1.60 -9.70
N ILE A 37 6.66 1.55 -8.60
CA ILE A 37 7.94 2.26 -8.44
C ILE A 37 9.03 1.55 -9.25
N SER A 38 9.64 2.24 -10.21
CA SER A 38 10.66 1.67 -11.09
C SER A 38 11.91 1.23 -10.33
N GLU A 39 12.33 2.01 -9.33
CA GLU A 39 13.47 1.73 -8.46
C GLU A 39 13.25 0.45 -7.63
N GLU A 40 12.00 0.16 -7.25
CA GLU A 40 11.63 -1.08 -6.56
C GLU A 40 11.80 -2.29 -7.48
N LYS A 41 11.35 -2.17 -8.74
CA LYS A 41 11.56 -3.20 -9.77
C LYS A 41 13.04 -3.45 -10.00
N GLU A 42 13.84 -2.40 -10.20
CA GLU A 42 15.28 -2.52 -10.42
C GLU A 42 16.00 -3.17 -9.22
N ALA A 43 15.59 -2.83 -7.99
CA ALA A 43 16.11 -3.46 -6.79
C ALA A 43 15.78 -4.96 -6.74
N MET A 44 14.54 -5.34 -7.03
CA MET A 44 14.12 -6.74 -7.06
C MET A 44 14.80 -7.53 -8.18
N GLU A 45 15.05 -6.93 -9.35
CA GLU A 45 15.81 -7.56 -10.43
C GLU A 45 17.26 -7.86 -10.01
N LYS A 46 17.90 -6.94 -9.27
CA LYS A 46 19.24 -7.15 -8.70
C LYS A 46 19.23 -8.29 -7.67
N ILE A 47 18.23 -8.33 -6.79
CA ILE A 47 18.05 -9.42 -5.82
C ILE A 47 17.87 -10.75 -6.56
N GLY A 48 17.02 -10.78 -7.59
CA GLY A 48 16.76 -11.97 -8.39
C GLY A 48 17.99 -12.46 -9.16
N ALA A 49 18.82 -11.55 -9.66
CA ALA A 49 20.09 -11.90 -10.30
C ALA A 49 21.07 -12.56 -9.33
N ASN A 50 21.19 -12.02 -8.10
CA ASN A 50 22.03 -12.61 -7.05
C ASN A 50 21.50 -13.98 -6.64
N PHE A 51 20.20 -14.10 -6.40
CA PHE A 51 19.56 -15.38 -6.07
C PHE A 51 19.80 -16.44 -7.16
N LYS A 52 19.71 -16.06 -8.44
CA LYS A 52 20.01 -16.95 -9.56
C LYS A 52 21.49 -17.36 -9.59
N ALA A 53 22.41 -16.46 -9.30
CA ALA A 53 23.84 -16.77 -9.25
C ALA A 53 24.16 -17.80 -8.15
N GLU A 54 23.46 -17.72 -7.01
CA GLU A 54 23.65 -18.63 -5.88
C GLU A 54 22.95 -19.98 -6.04
N THR A 55 21.74 -19.99 -6.61
CA THR A 55 20.86 -21.17 -6.61
C THR A 55 20.64 -21.80 -7.97
N GLY A 56 20.95 -21.08 -9.06
CA GLY A 56 20.59 -21.45 -10.43
C GLY A 56 19.12 -21.20 -10.80
N ILE A 57 18.28 -20.75 -9.86
CA ILE A 57 16.85 -20.51 -10.07
C ILE A 57 16.63 -19.09 -10.61
N GLY A 58 15.90 -18.96 -11.72
CA GLY A 58 15.58 -17.66 -12.29
C GLY A 58 14.52 -16.90 -11.49
N VAL A 59 14.58 -15.58 -11.50
CA VAL A 59 13.54 -14.69 -10.98
C VAL A 59 13.06 -13.79 -12.10
N GLU A 60 11.76 -13.77 -12.34
CA GLU A 60 11.10 -12.90 -13.31
C GLU A 60 10.32 -11.82 -12.54
N VAL A 61 10.69 -10.56 -12.75
CA VAL A 61 10.11 -9.41 -12.04
C VAL A 61 9.13 -8.69 -12.96
N ILE A 62 7.87 -8.63 -12.56
CA ILE A 62 6.77 -8.06 -13.34
C ILE A 62 6.27 -6.82 -12.61
N GLN A 63 6.38 -5.66 -13.26
CA GLN A 63 5.87 -4.41 -12.70
C GLN A 63 4.35 -4.35 -12.83
N LYS A 64 3.66 -4.03 -11.74
CA LYS A 64 2.25 -3.67 -11.76
C LYS A 64 2.13 -2.16 -11.58
N LEU A 65 1.44 -1.52 -12.53
CA LEU A 65 1.28 -0.07 -12.55
C LEU A 65 0.42 0.46 -11.40
N GLU A 66 -0.38 -0.41 -10.78
CA GLU A 66 -1.28 0.01 -9.72
C GLU A 66 -1.44 -1.07 -8.64
N ILE A 67 -0.87 -0.81 -7.47
CA ILE A 67 -0.89 -1.68 -6.29
C ILE A 67 -2.32 -1.96 -5.81
N PHE A 68 -3.25 -0.99 -5.86
CA PHE A 68 -4.63 -1.21 -5.38
C PHE A 68 -5.42 -2.14 -6.31
N THR A 69 -4.95 -2.38 -7.54
CA THR A 69 -5.57 -3.34 -8.46
C THR A 69 -5.01 -4.75 -8.35
N VAL A 70 -3.89 -4.93 -7.62
CA VAL A 70 -3.19 -6.21 -7.51
C VAL A 70 -4.09 -7.31 -6.92
N PRO A 71 -4.93 -7.09 -5.89
CA PRO A 71 -5.78 -8.16 -5.36
C PRO A 71 -6.74 -8.74 -6.42
N THR A 72 -7.41 -7.87 -7.16
CA THR A 72 -8.30 -8.26 -8.28
C THR A 72 -7.52 -8.92 -9.40
N ALA A 73 -6.34 -8.38 -9.75
CA ALA A 73 -5.49 -8.97 -10.78
C ALA A 73 -4.99 -10.36 -10.38
N LEU A 74 -4.59 -10.56 -9.12
CA LEU A 74 -4.18 -11.86 -8.61
C LEU A 74 -5.31 -12.87 -8.74
N ALA A 75 -6.51 -12.51 -8.28
CA ALA A 75 -7.70 -13.36 -8.39
C ALA A 75 -8.01 -13.77 -9.83
N ASN A 76 -7.94 -12.82 -10.77
CA ASN A 76 -8.20 -13.07 -12.19
C ASN A 76 -7.14 -13.93 -12.89
N ASN A 77 -5.90 -13.93 -12.38
CA ASN A 77 -4.78 -14.66 -12.99
C ASN A 77 -4.38 -15.92 -12.19
N ALA A 78 -5.03 -16.22 -11.07
CA ALA A 78 -4.62 -17.30 -10.15
C ALA A 78 -4.58 -18.70 -10.80
N GLU A 79 -5.43 -18.95 -11.79
CA GLU A 79 -5.50 -20.23 -12.52
C GLU A 79 -4.67 -20.23 -13.82
N LEU A 80 -4.09 -19.09 -14.19
CA LEU A 80 -3.29 -18.99 -15.40
C LEU A 80 -1.88 -19.53 -15.18
N SER A 81 -1.29 -20.07 -16.24
CA SER A 81 0.09 -20.56 -16.23
C SER A 81 1.11 -19.47 -15.93
N ASP A 82 0.74 -18.19 -16.05
CA ASP A 82 1.56 -17.01 -15.84
C ASP A 82 1.35 -16.29 -14.49
N ARG A 83 0.63 -16.90 -13.55
CA ARG A 83 0.40 -16.36 -12.20
C ARG A 83 1.70 -16.05 -11.42
N PRO A 84 1.72 -15.04 -10.55
CA PRO A 84 2.87 -14.79 -9.70
C PRO A 84 3.06 -15.89 -8.65
N ASP A 85 4.31 -16.08 -8.21
CA ASP A 85 4.64 -16.86 -7.02
C ASP A 85 4.75 -15.94 -5.78
N ILE A 86 5.19 -14.69 -5.98
CA ILE A 86 5.28 -13.65 -4.94
C ILE A 86 4.57 -12.39 -5.45
N VAL A 87 3.78 -11.76 -4.59
CA VAL A 87 3.08 -10.52 -4.89
C VAL A 87 3.33 -9.46 -3.84
N TYR A 88 3.59 -8.24 -4.29
CA TYR A 88 3.58 -7.08 -3.43
C TYR A 88 2.12 -6.66 -3.22
N LEU A 89 1.73 -6.49 -1.96
CA LEU A 89 0.36 -6.20 -1.54
C LEU A 89 0.36 -5.15 -0.43
N GLN A 90 -0.78 -4.49 -0.25
CA GLN A 90 -1.03 -3.73 0.96
C GLN A 90 -1.61 -4.67 2.02
N ALA A 91 -1.23 -4.45 3.27
CA ALA A 91 -1.72 -5.23 4.40
C ALA A 91 -3.27 -5.37 4.47
N PRO A 92 -4.09 -4.31 4.21
CA PRO A 92 -5.54 -4.43 4.23
C PRO A 92 -6.14 -5.42 3.22
N ASP A 93 -5.42 -5.75 2.15
CA ASP A 93 -5.95 -6.56 1.05
C ASP A 93 -5.95 -8.07 1.34
N ILE A 94 -5.14 -8.52 2.31
CA ILE A 94 -4.89 -9.96 2.49
C ILE A 94 -6.12 -10.74 2.91
N GLY A 95 -7.06 -10.12 3.65
CA GLY A 95 -8.23 -10.82 4.19
C GLY A 95 -9.11 -11.43 3.09
N GLY A 96 -9.34 -10.68 2.00
CA GLY A 96 -10.10 -11.17 0.85
C GLY A 96 -9.36 -12.27 0.08
N LEU A 97 -8.05 -12.12 -0.07
CA LEU A 97 -7.20 -13.08 -0.79
C LEU A 97 -7.03 -14.40 -0.03
N ILE A 98 -6.90 -14.34 1.30
CA ILE A 98 -6.85 -15.51 2.18
C ILE A 98 -8.16 -16.29 2.08
N LYS A 99 -9.31 -15.62 2.21
CA LYS A 99 -10.63 -16.28 2.09
C LYS A 99 -10.85 -16.92 0.72
N SER A 100 -10.24 -16.35 -0.32
CA SER A 100 -10.32 -16.88 -1.69
C SER A 100 -9.29 -17.97 -1.98
N GLY A 101 -8.38 -18.27 -1.03
CA GLY A 101 -7.36 -19.29 -1.17
C GLY A 101 -6.15 -18.89 -2.03
N PHE A 102 -5.93 -17.58 -2.24
CA PHE A 102 -4.84 -17.08 -3.10
C PHE A 102 -3.54 -16.77 -2.35
N LEU A 103 -3.53 -16.84 -1.01
CA LEU A 103 -2.34 -16.65 -0.19
C LEU A 103 -2.11 -17.88 0.69
N GLU A 104 -0.87 -18.33 0.73
CA GLU A 104 -0.41 -19.39 1.63
C GLU A 104 0.26 -18.78 2.86
N PRO A 105 0.10 -19.38 4.05
CA PRO A 105 0.79 -18.91 5.24
C PRO A 105 2.30 -19.16 5.11
N ILE A 106 3.09 -18.27 5.68
CA ILE A 106 4.55 -18.33 5.71
C ILE A 106 4.98 -18.46 7.17
N GLU A 107 5.89 -19.41 7.42
CA GLU A 107 6.50 -19.59 8.74
C GLU A 107 7.87 -18.93 8.77
N PHE A 108 8.12 -18.16 9.83
CA PHE A 108 9.42 -17.55 10.12
C PHE A 108 9.92 -18.09 11.46
N ASP A 109 11.22 -18.33 11.57
CA ASP A 109 11.82 -18.68 12.85
C ASP A 109 12.10 -17.42 13.70
N GLU A 110 12.22 -17.59 15.02
CA GLU A 110 12.45 -16.47 15.95
C GLU A 110 13.70 -15.65 15.61
N SER A 111 14.74 -16.30 15.06
CA SER A 111 15.97 -15.61 14.69
C SER A 111 15.78 -14.69 13.48
N TYR A 112 14.89 -15.08 12.56
CA TYR A 112 14.47 -14.27 11.43
C TYR A 112 13.57 -13.13 11.90
N GLU A 113 12.56 -13.43 12.72
CA GLU A 113 11.62 -12.43 13.23
C GLU A 113 12.30 -11.31 14.03
N ALA A 114 13.30 -11.66 14.84
CA ALA A 114 14.09 -10.71 15.64
C ALA A 114 14.85 -9.65 14.80
N ARG A 115 14.92 -9.81 13.47
CA ARG A 115 15.56 -8.86 12.55
C ARG A 115 14.64 -7.74 12.09
N PHE A 116 13.33 -7.84 12.35
CA PHE A 116 12.33 -6.89 11.88
C PHE A 116 11.56 -6.29 13.05
N ASN A 117 10.93 -5.14 12.80
CA ASN A 117 9.94 -4.60 13.73
C ASN A 117 8.71 -5.51 13.72
N GLN A 118 8.11 -5.74 14.89
CA GLN A 118 6.94 -6.62 15.07
C GLN A 118 5.78 -6.30 14.10
N VAL A 119 5.56 -5.02 13.80
CA VAL A 119 4.53 -4.54 12.87
C VAL A 119 4.66 -5.15 11.45
N ALA A 120 5.87 -5.53 11.03
CA ALA A 120 6.11 -6.15 9.73
C ALA A 120 5.39 -7.51 9.59
N PHE A 121 5.15 -8.20 10.71
CA PHE A 121 4.43 -9.46 10.75
C PHE A 121 2.96 -9.26 11.11
N GLU A 122 2.66 -8.45 12.14
CA GLU A 122 1.29 -8.23 12.62
C GLU A 122 0.37 -7.67 11.53
N ALA A 123 0.88 -6.77 10.68
CA ALA A 123 0.11 -6.21 9.57
C ALA A 123 -0.34 -7.27 8.55
N PHE A 124 0.39 -8.39 8.47
CA PHE A 124 0.12 -9.50 7.55
C PHE A 124 -0.42 -10.75 8.26
N GLN A 125 -0.89 -10.63 9.50
CA GLN A 125 -1.41 -11.73 10.28
C GLN A 125 -2.94 -11.84 10.17
N PHE A 126 -3.44 -13.07 9.98
CA PHE A 126 -4.87 -13.38 10.00
C PHE A 126 -5.09 -14.72 10.70
N GLU A 127 -6.01 -14.77 11.66
CA GLU A 127 -6.33 -15.97 12.45
C GLU A 127 -5.09 -16.68 13.04
N GLY A 128 -4.11 -15.88 13.51
CA GLY A 128 -2.88 -16.36 14.13
C GLY A 128 -1.80 -16.85 13.15
N LYS A 129 -2.03 -16.78 11.83
CA LYS A 129 -1.05 -17.15 10.80
C LYS A 129 -0.55 -15.92 10.05
N THR A 130 0.72 -15.94 9.67
CA THR A 130 1.36 -14.88 8.90
C THR A 130 1.27 -15.20 7.41
N TYR A 131 0.82 -14.25 6.59
CA TYR A 131 0.61 -14.42 5.15
C TYR A 131 1.51 -13.53 4.29
N GLY A 132 2.44 -12.82 4.92
CA GLY A 132 3.32 -11.88 4.25
C GLY A 132 4.33 -11.28 5.22
N LEU A 133 5.24 -10.49 4.67
CA LEU A 133 6.28 -9.79 5.41
C LEU A 133 6.31 -8.33 4.94
N GLY A 134 6.10 -7.41 5.88
CA GLY A 134 6.24 -5.98 5.61
C GLY A 134 7.70 -5.61 5.35
N TYR A 135 8.01 -5.22 4.12
CA TYR A 135 9.35 -4.76 3.74
C TYR A 135 9.52 -3.23 3.90
N SER A 136 8.41 -2.50 3.98
CA SER A 136 8.36 -1.07 4.22
C SER A 136 7.16 -0.70 5.09
N ASN A 137 7.27 0.42 5.79
CA ASN A 137 6.16 1.04 6.52
C ASN A 137 6.09 2.51 6.10
N SER A 138 4.87 2.98 5.87
CA SER A 138 4.57 4.36 5.53
C SER A 138 3.61 4.92 6.57
N THR A 139 3.96 6.08 7.12
CA THR A 139 3.07 6.83 8.02
C THR A 139 2.80 8.22 7.44
N SER A 140 1.69 8.80 7.88
CA SER A 140 1.42 10.23 7.71
C SER A 140 1.99 11.02 8.88
N GLY A 141 2.17 12.32 8.65
CA GLY A 141 2.54 13.27 9.70
C GLY A 141 1.98 14.67 9.43
N LEU A 142 2.17 15.55 10.39
CA LEU A 142 1.92 16.98 10.24
C LEU A 142 3.12 17.62 9.55
N ILE A 143 2.89 18.19 8.38
CA ILE A 143 3.87 19.03 7.69
C ILE A 143 3.56 20.48 8.02
N TYR A 144 4.58 21.25 8.41
CA TYR A 144 4.42 22.64 8.82
C TYR A 144 5.49 23.55 8.20
N ASN A 145 5.13 24.81 7.96
CA ASN A 145 6.03 25.82 7.43
C ASN A 145 6.72 26.56 8.59
N LYS A 146 8.05 26.40 8.68
CA LYS A 146 8.88 26.96 9.75
C LYS A 146 8.99 28.50 9.74
N ASP A 147 8.67 29.14 8.61
CA ASP A 147 8.62 30.60 8.52
C ASP A 147 7.31 31.16 9.12
N ILE A 148 6.31 30.31 9.34
CA ILE A 148 4.99 30.69 9.89
C ILE A 148 4.82 30.19 11.32
N ILE A 149 5.30 28.98 11.65
CA ILE A 149 5.10 28.32 12.95
C ILE A 149 6.43 27.76 13.43
N SER A 150 6.84 28.10 14.65
CA SER A 150 7.98 27.47 15.31
C SER A 150 7.65 26.06 15.79
N LYS A 151 8.66 25.26 16.13
CA LYS A 151 8.42 23.89 16.60
C LYS A 151 7.66 23.87 17.93
N GLU A 152 7.90 24.87 18.77
CA GLU A 152 7.34 25.02 20.11
C GLU A 152 5.85 25.44 20.09
N GLU A 153 5.39 25.98 18.96
CA GLU A 153 4.00 26.38 18.74
C GLU A 153 3.15 25.28 18.08
N LEU A 154 3.75 24.11 17.78
CA LEU A 154 3.01 23.02 17.16
C LEU A 154 1.95 22.46 18.11
N PRO A 155 0.77 22.10 17.58
CA PRO A 155 -0.32 21.61 18.41
C PRO A 155 0.00 20.20 18.93
N GLU A 156 -0.27 19.98 20.22
CA GLU A 156 -0.11 18.66 20.84
C GLU A 156 -1.41 17.84 20.80
N THR A 157 -2.55 18.50 20.61
CA THR A 157 -3.87 17.87 20.50
C THR A 157 -4.61 18.26 19.22
N TRP A 158 -5.64 17.49 18.85
CA TRP A 158 -6.48 17.84 17.71
C TRP A 158 -7.28 19.13 17.94
N ASP A 159 -7.71 19.37 19.18
CA ASP A 159 -8.43 20.59 19.52
C ASP A 159 -7.50 21.81 19.38
N ASP A 160 -6.26 21.71 19.86
CA ASP A 160 -5.24 22.75 19.64
C ASP A 160 -4.93 22.92 18.15
N PHE A 161 -4.89 21.84 17.38
CA PHE A 161 -4.67 21.90 15.93
C PHE A 161 -5.76 22.72 15.23
N PHE A 162 -7.03 22.49 15.54
CA PHE A 162 -8.13 23.23 14.93
C PHE A 162 -8.12 24.71 15.34
N GLU A 163 -7.87 25.01 16.60
CA GLU A 163 -7.81 26.39 17.09
C GLU A 163 -6.60 27.14 16.53
N LEU A 164 -5.44 26.50 16.45
CA LEU A 164 -4.25 27.05 15.81
C LEU A 164 -4.48 27.27 14.32
N ALA A 165 -5.14 26.34 13.63
CA ALA A 165 -5.49 26.48 12.22
C ALA A 165 -6.40 27.69 11.97
N LYS A 166 -7.41 27.93 12.82
CA LYS A 166 -8.25 29.13 12.75
C LYS A 166 -7.43 30.40 13.02
N THR A 167 -6.58 30.38 14.05
CA THR A 167 -5.75 31.51 14.48
C THR A 167 -4.75 31.96 13.41
N LEU A 168 -4.11 31.00 12.74
CA LEU A 168 -3.08 31.30 11.73
C LEU A 168 -3.65 31.67 10.36
N THR A 169 -4.97 31.54 10.19
CA THR A 169 -5.67 31.90 8.97
C THR A 169 -5.82 33.41 8.86
N ILE A 170 -5.30 33.98 7.77
CA ILE A 170 -5.37 35.41 7.48
C ILE A 170 -6.37 35.63 6.35
N LYS A 171 -7.22 36.65 6.53
CA LYS A 171 -8.13 37.16 5.51
C LYS A 171 -7.76 38.60 5.15
N ASP A 172 -7.96 38.97 3.88
CA ASP A 172 -7.87 40.36 3.44
C ASP A 172 -9.13 41.16 3.83
N ASN A 173 -9.16 42.46 3.50
CA ASN A 173 -10.29 43.34 3.78
C ASN A 173 -11.60 42.94 3.06
N ASN A 174 -11.52 42.06 2.06
CA ASN A 174 -12.67 41.55 1.31
C ASN A 174 -13.10 40.16 1.80
N ASN A 175 -12.59 39.71 2.95
CA ASN A 175 -12.79 38.37 3.52
C ASN A 175 -12.21 37.21 2.67
N ASN A 176 -11.33 37.48 1.71
CA ASN A 176 -10.63 36.41 1.00
C ASN A 176 -9.50 35.87 1.86
N ILE A 177 -9.37 34.55 1.94
CA ILE A 177 -8.26 33.91 2.65
C ILE A 177 -6.97 34.11 1.84
N THR A 178 -6.00 34.80 2.43
CA THR A 178 -4.66 35.00 1.85
C THR A 178 -3.65 33.99 2.37
N ARG A 179 -3.91 33.43 3.56
CA ARG A 179 -3.17 32.31 4.14
C ARG A 179 -4.09 31.44 4.98
N ARG A 180 -4.01 30.13 4.81
CA ARG A 180 -4.69 29.13 5.67
C ARG A 180 -3.76 28.67 6.77
N GLY A 181 -4.26 28.61 8.01
CA GLY A 181 -3.50 28.02 9.11
C GLY A 181 -3.37 26.50 8.99
N ALA A 182 -4.38 25.84 8.45
CA ALA A 182 -4.26 24.48 7.94
C ALA A 182 -5.09 24.28 6.67
N TYR A 183 -4.71 23.31 5.85
CA TYR A 183 -5.51 22.94 4.67
C TYR A 183 -5.59 21.42 4.52
N PHE A 184 -6.79 20.87 4.43
CA PHE A 184 -6.99 19.42 4.45
C PHE A 184 -8.05 18.94 3.45
N ASN A 185 -7.88 17.71 3.02
CA ASN A 185 -8.87 16.96 2.25
C ASN A 185 -9.78 16.18 3.21
N ILE A 186 -10.96 16.73 3.51
CA ILE A 186 -11.94 16.07 4.40
C ILE A 186 -12.55 14.78 3.84
N THR A 187 -12.32 14.49 2.56
CA THR A 187 -12.79 13.26 1.90
C THR A 187 -11.78 12.13 1.96
N ASP A 188 -10.53 12.43 2.32
CA ASP A 188 -9.49 11.41 2.47
C ASP A 188 -9.58 10.74 3.84
N MET A 189 -10.21 9.57 3.86
CA MET A 189 -10.44 8.82 5.09
C MET A 189 -9.16 8.21 5.69
N TRP A 190 -8.04 8.14 4.94
CA TRP A 190 -6.76 7.70 5.48
C TRP A 190 -6.20 8.75 6.43
N PHE A 191 -6.04 9.99 5.95
CA PHE A 191 -5.47 11.08 6.76
C PHE A 191 -6.40 11.55 7.88
N ASN A 192 -7.72 11.42 7.69
CA ASN A 192 -8.68 11.85 8.69
C ASN A 192 -8.96 10.78 9.78
N TYR A 193 -8.53 9.52 9.60
CA TYR A 193 -8.84 8.48 10.57
C TYR A 193 -8.36 8.78 12.02
N PRO A 194 -7.16 9.34 12.25
CA PRO A 194 -6.77 9.76 13.60
C PRO A 194 -7.72 10.79 14.23
N ILE A 195 -8.27 11.70 13.42
CA ILE A 195 -9.25 12.71 13.86
C ILE A 195 -10.60 12.04 14.13
N ILE A 196 -11.05 11.12 13.26
CA ILE A 196 -12.25 10.30 13.49
C ILE A 196 -12.15 9.59 14.84
N ARG A 197 -10.98 9.00 15.16
CA ARG A 197 -10.72 8.31 16.43
C ARG A 197 -10.72 9.26 17.63
N HIS A 198 -10.22 10.49 17.49
CA HIS A 198 -10.28 11.53 18.54
C HIS A 198 -11.72 11.78 19.00
N PHE A 199 -12.65 11.89 18.06
CA PHE A 199 -14.07 12.06 18.37
C PHE A 199 -14.78 10.77 18.81
N GLY A 200 -14.08 9.63 18.83
CA GLY A 200 -14.65 8.33 19.16
C GLY A 200 -15.39 7.64 18.00
N GLY A 201 -15.26 8.15 16.78
CA GLY A 201 -15.72 7.48 15.57
C GLY A 201 -14.82 6.29 15.21
N TYR A 202 -15.34 5.36 14.41
CA TYR A 202 -14.61 4.19 13.94
C TYR A 202 -15.28 3.61 12.68
N TYR A 203 -14.59 2.73 11.94
CA TYR A 203 -15.18 2.05 10.78
C TYR A 203 -15.88 0.76 11.18
N TYR A 204 -15.12 -0.15 11.81
CA TYR A 204 -15.61 -1.42 12.33
C TYR A 204 -15.26 -1.54 13.81
N GLY A 205 -16.22 -1.95 14.62
CA GLY A 205 -15.95 -2.31 16.01
C GLY A 205 -15.08 -3.56 16.10
N GLN A 206 -14.64 -3.90 17.30
CA GLN A 206 -13.87 -5.12 17.56
C GLN A 206 -14.66 -6.07 18.46
N ILE A 207 -14.55 -7.38 18.19
CA ILE A 207 -15.03 -8.42 19.12
C ILE A 207 -14.00 -8.67 20.23
N ALA A 208 -14.40 -9.43 21.25
CA ALA A 208 -13.47 -9.96 22.25
C ALA A 208 -12.33 -10.73 21.56
N GLY A 209 -11.09 -10.31 21.79
CA GLY A 209 -9.90 -10.83 21.08
C GLY A 209 -9.30 -9.88 20.03
N GLY A 210 -9.92 -8.72 19.77
CA GLY A 210 -9.33 -7.65 18.95
C GLY A 210 -9.58 -7.74 17.44
N THR A 211 -10.22 -8.81 16.97
CA THR A 211 -10.62 -8.93 15.55
C THR A 211 -11.76 -7.97 15.22
N TYR A 212 -11.77 -7.42 13.99
CA TYR A 212 -12.84 -6.53 13.54
C TYR A 212 -14.18 -7.27 13.35
N ASN A 213 -15.26 -6.62 13.80
CA ASN A 213 -16.63 -7.07 13.64
C ASN A 213 -17.27 -6.41 12.41
N PRO A 214 -17.56 -7.15 11.32
CA PRO A 214 -18.16 -6.57 10.12
C PRO A 214 -19.61 -6.11 10.32
N TYR A 215 -20.26 -6.50 11.43
CA TYR A 215 -21.64 -6.13 11.76
C TYR A 215 -21.75 -4.92 12.69
N ASP A 216 -20.64 -4.46 13.27
CA ASP A 216 -20.58 -3.24 14.07
C ASP A 216 -19.95 -2.12 13.24
N ILE A 217 -20.78 -1.38 12.52
CA ILE A 217 -20.36 -0.32 11.60
C ILE A 217 -20.48 1.03 12.32
N GLY A 218 -19.34 1.69 12.57
CA GLY A 218 -19.26 2.93 13.34
C GLY A 218 -19.54 4.21 12.55
N LEU A 219 -19.89 4.11 11.27
CA LEU A 219 -20.09 5.26 10.36
C LEU A 219 -21.26 6.18 10.73
N ASN A 220 -22.18 5.74 11.60
CA ASN A 220 -23.27 6.55 12.14
C ASN A 220 -23.22 6.67 13.67
N SER A 221 -22.04 6.43 14.27
CA SER A 221 -21.83 6.62 15.70
C SER A 221 -21.87 8.11 16.06
N SER A 222 -22.15 8.42 17.34
CA SER A 222 -22.06 9.79 17.85
C SER A 222 -20.67 10.41 17.63
N GLY A 223 -19.62 9.61 17.73
CA GLY A 223 -18.26 10.08 17.48
C GLY A 223 -18.00 10.41 16.01
N MET A 224 -18.55 9.62 15.08
CA MET A 224 -18.49 9.96 13.66
C MET A 224 -19.28 11.24 13.34
N LEU A 225 -20.44 11.44 13.96
CA LEU A 225 -21.23 12.66 13.80
C LEU A 225 -20.48 13.90 14.31
N ASN A 226 -19.84 13.81 15.48
CA ASN A 226 -19.01 14.89 16.02
C ASN A 226 -17.83 15.23 15.09
N TYR A 227 -17.16 14.21 14.54
CA TYR A 227 -16.11 14.42 13.53
C TYR A 227 -16.66 15.15 12.29
N VAL A 228 -17.83 14.74 11.78
CA VAL A 228 -18.46 15.38 10.62
C VAL A 228 -18.78 16.84 10.90
N ASP A 229 -19.28 17.17 12.10
CA ASP A 229 -19.57 18.55 12.48
C ASP A 229 -18.30 19.40 12.58
N GLN A 230 -17.21 18.84 13.11
CA GLN A 230 -15.90 19.50 13.10
C GLN A 230 -15.41 19.78 11.66
N MET A 231 -15.52 18.80 10.75
CA MET A 231 -15.09 18.98 9.36
C MET A 231 -15.96 19.99 8.60
N LYS A 232 -17.26 20.10 8.93
CA LYS A 232 -18.13 21.14 8.38
C LYS A 232 -17.72 22.53 8.85
N GLU A 233 -17.45 22.70 10.15
CA GLU A 233 -16.96 23.98 10.69
C GLU A 233 -15.69 24.41 9.96
N MET A 234 -14.76 23.46 9.78
CA MET A 234 -13.53 23.68 9.06
C MET A 234 -13.73 24.07 7.58
N GLN A 235 -14.70 23.44 6.92
CA GLN A 235 -15.08 23.76 5.55
C GLN A 235 -15.71 25.15 5.44
N GLU A 236 -16.59 25.52 6.37
CA GLU A 236 -17.20 26.85 6.48
C GLU A 236 -16.14 27.93 6.73
N TYR A 237 -15.10 27.62 7.51
CA TYR A 237 -13.97 28.52 7.75
C TYR A 237 -13.02 28.63 6.53
N GLY A 238 -13.18 27.77 5.52
CA GLY A 238 -12.38 27.76 4.29
C GLY A 238 -11.06 27.00 4.39
N LEU A 239 -10.95 26.07 5.35
CA LEU A 239 -9.76 25.24 5.64
C LEU A 239 -9.84 23.83 5.05
N ALA A 240 -10.92 23.50 4.36
CA ALA A 240 -11.09 22.23 3.66
C ALA A 240 -11.13 22.43 2.14
N ILE A 241 -10.66 21.43 1.39
CA ILE A 241 -10.89 21.39 -0.06
C ILE A 241 -12.40 21.38 -0.31
N ASN A 242 -12.88 22.38 -1.05
CA ASN A 242 -14.31 22.58 -1.31
C ASN A 242 -14.73 22.18 -2.73
N ASN A 243 -13.77 21.75 -3.57
CA ASN A 243 -14.01 21.32 -4.94
C ASN A 243 -14.12 19.79 -5.02
N LYS A 244 -15.28 19.29 -5.44
CA LYS A 244 -15.57 17.86 -5.60
C LYS A 244 -14.72 17.17 -6.67
N GLU A 245 -14.20 17.93 -7.63
CA GLU A 245 -13.33 17.43 -8.71
C GLU A 245 -11.87 17.38 -8.28
N GLN A 246 -11.50 18.12 -7.23
CA GLN A 246 -10.13 18.20 -6.73
C GLN A 246 -9.99 17.31 -5.51
N LYS A 247 -9.65 16.04 -5.76
CA LYS A 247 -9.51 15.03 -4.71
C LYS A 247 -8.07 14.72 -4.33
N ASP A 248 -7.12 15.17 -5.14
CA ASP A 248 -5.71 14.96 -4.87
C ASP A 248 -5.13 16.10 -4.00
N TYR A 249 -4.00 15.81 -3.37
CA TYR A 249 -3.28 16.74 -2.50
C TYR A 249 -2.45 17.77 -3.26
N SER A 250 -2.43 17.76 -4.61
CA SER A 250 -1.54 18.62 -5.39
C SER A 250 -1.77 20.10 -5.12
N LEU A 251 -3.04 20.50 -4.91
CA LEU A 251 -3.37 21.88 -4.54
C LEU A 251 -2.81 22.26 -3.18
N ILE A 252 -2.99 21.40 -2.18
CA ILE A 252 -2.51 21.65 -0.81
C ILE A 252 -0.99 21.78 -0.84
N VAL A 253 -0.30 20.88 -1.55
CA VAL A 253 1.17 20.90 -1.69
C VAL A 253 1.63 22.17 -2.43
N SER A 254 0.96 22.55 -3.52
CA SER A 254 1.26 23.78 -4.26
C SER A 254 1.10 25.02 -3.37
N ASP A 255 -0.06 25.19 -2.73
CA ASP A 255 -0.34 26.31 -1.84
C ASP A 255 0.65 26.35 -0.64
N PHE A 256 1.02 25.18 -0.10
CA PHE A 256 2.02 25.08 0.95
C PHE A 256 3.40 25.54 0.49
N SER A 257 3.85 25.11 -0.70
CA SER A 257 5.13 25.51 -1.29
C SER A 257 5.22 27.01 -1.59
N GLU A 258 4.07 27.67 -1.78
CA GLU A 258 3.96 29.12 -1.96
C GLU A 258 3.80 29.89 -0.63
N GLY A 259 3.82 29.20 0.52
CA GLY A 259 3.65 29.81 1.84
C GLY A 259 2.21 30.23 2.17
N LYS A 260 1.22 29.77 1.39
CA LYS A 260 -0.21 30.06 1.60
C LYS A 260 -0.89 29.12 2.58
N VAL A 261 -0.23 28.04 3.00
CA VAL A 261 -0.71 27.08 4.00
C VAL A 261 0.35 26.92 5.08
N ALA A 262 -0.03 27.05 6.36
CA ALA A 262 0.90 26.91 7.46
C ALA A 262 1.12 25.45 7.86
N MET A 263 0.07 24.62 7.84
CA MET A 263 0.13 23.20 8.18
C MET A 263 -0.79 22.33 7.31
N PHE A 264 -0.42 21.06 7.10
CA PHE A 264 -1.31 20.05 6.53
C PHE A 264 -0.87 18.63 6.90
N LEU A 265 -1.80 17.68 6.84
CA LEU A 265 -1.49 16.26 7.02
C LEU A 265 -1.05 15.66 5.68
N TYR A 266 0.07 14.94 5.68
CA TYR A 266 0.57 14.32 4.46
C TYR A 266 1.38 13.06 4.72
N GLY A 267 1.55 12.27 3.66
CA GLY A 267 2.31 11.04 3.68
C GLY A 267 3.80 11.28 3.51
N LEU A 268 4.63 10.53 4.23
CA LEU A 268 6.09 10.64 4.17
C LEU A 268 6.71 9.90 2.96
N TRP A 269 5.90 9.49 1.99
CA TRP A 269 6.32 8.80 0.76
C TRP A 269 6.66 9.74 -0.40
N SER A 270 6.54 11.05 -0.19
CA SER A 270 6.77 12.09 -1.21
C SER A 270 8.02 12.91 -0.92
#